data_AF-A0A3B0WNT0-F1
#
_entry.id   AF-A0A3B0WNT0-F1
#
_cell.length_a   1.000
_cell.length_b   1.000
_cell.length_c   1.000
_cell.angle_alpha   90.00
_cell.angle_beta   90.00
_cell.angle_gamma   90.00
#
_symmetry.space_group_name_H-M   'P 1'
#
loop_
_entity.id
_entity.type
_entity.pdbx_description
1 polymer ?
#
loop_
_entity_poly.entity_id
_entity_poly.type
_entity_poly.pdbx_seq_one_letter_code
_entity_poly.pdbx_strand_id
1 'polypeptide(L)' 'MTTKQEYANYTKKAWIIYSLITIAVVVVLVLFVAQDNEERFFYGLMPAAAAYVLRPSDRLLDKYILKFTGVSRPKSE' A
#
# COMPACT_ATOMS: atom_id res chain seq x y z
N MET A 1 17.94 -17.06 -9.14
CA MET A 1 17.96 -15.95 -8.17
C MET A 1 17.50 -16.50 -6.83
N THR A 2 18.09 -16.09 -5.71
CA THR A 2 17.70 -16.65 -4.41
C THR A 2 16.25 -16.26 -4.10
N THR A 3 15.43 -17.20 -3.62
CA THR A 3 14.01 -17.00 -3.28
C THR A 3 13.78 -15.77 -2.40
N LYS A 4 14.78 -15.40 -1.59
CA LYS A 4 14.85 -14.16 -0.79
C LYS A 4 14.82 -12.88 -1.63
N GLN A 5 15.56 -12.80 -2.73
CA GLN A 5 15.59 -11.64 -3.62
C GLN A 5 14.26 -11.46 -4.36
N GLU A 6 13.66 -12.56 -4.81
CA GLU A 6 12.36 -12.54 -5.49
C GLU A 6 11.25 -12.07 -4.55
N TYR A 7 11.19 -12.65 -3.35
CA TYR A 7 10.25 -12.22 -2.31
C TYR A 7 10.42 -10.72 -1.99
N ALA A 8 11.66 -10.25 -1.77
CA ALA A 8 11.91 -8.82 -1.50
C ALA A 8 11.42 -7.90 -2.63
N ASN A 9 11.61 -8.31 -3.89
CA ASN A 9 11.12 -7.58 -5.05
C ASN A 9 9.58 -7.52 -5.09
N TYR A 10 8.90 -8.64 -4.81
CA TYR A 10 7.43 -8.66 -4.76
C TYR A 10 6.87 -7.85 -3.60
N THR A 11 7.51 -7.88 -2.43
CA THR A 11 7.14 -7.02 -1.30
C THR A 11 7.26 -5.54 -1.67
N LYS A 12 8.37 -5.14 -2.32
CA LYS A 12 8.53 -3.76 -2.80
C LYS A 12 7.43 -3.36 -3.79
N LYS A 13 7.09 -4.24 -4.74
CA LYS A 13 5.99 -4.01 -5.70
C LYS A 13 4.64 -3.87 -4.99
N ALA A 14 4.35 -4.71 -4.00
CA ALA A 14 3.11 -4.66 -3.23
C ALA A 14 2.97 -3.31 -2.48
N TRP A 15 4.06 -2.83 -1.87
CA TRP A 15 4.08 -1.50 -1.25
C TRP A 15 3.86 -0.37 -2.25
N ILE A 16 4.47 -0.44 -3.45
CA ILE A 16 4.24 0.54 -4.51
C ILE A 16 2.77 0.58 -4.91
N ILE A 17 2.14 -0.58 -5.14
CA ILE A 17 0.73 -0.67 -5.50
C ILE A 17 -0.16 -0.08 -4.40
N TYR A 18 0.10 -0.44 -3.14
CA TYR A 18 -0.62 0.08 -1.99
C TYR A 18 -0.56 1.62 -1.91
N SER A 19 0.64 2.19 -2.11
CA SER A 19 0.82 3.64 -2.13
C SER A 19 0.10 4.31 -3.29
N LEU A 20 0.14 3.72 -4.49
CA LEU A 20 -0.56 4.25 -5.66
C LEU A 20 -2.08 4.27 -5.48
N ILE A 21 -2.65 3.22 -4.88
CA ILE A 21 -4.08 3.18 -4.54
C ILE A 21 -4.41 4.30 -3.54
N THR A 22 -3.58 4.49 -2.52
CA THR A 22 -3.78 5.56 -1.53
C THR A 22 -3.77 6.94 -2.19
N ILE A 23 -2.80 7.20 -3.07
CA ILE A 23 -2.72 8.46 -3.82
C ILE A 23 -3.96 8.64 -4.70
N ALA A 24 -4.39 7.60 -5.41
CA ALA A 24 -5.58 7.66 -6.25
C ALA A 24 -6.83 8.03 -5.43
N VAL A 25 -7.00 7.43 -4.24
CA VAL A 25 -8.10 7.78 -3.32
C VAL A 25 -8.02 9.24 -2.88
N VAL A 26 -6.83 9.72 -2.47
CA VAL A 26 -6.63 11.13 -2.10
C VAL A 26 -7.00 12.06 -3.27
N VAL A 27 -6.53 11.77 -4.48
CA VAL A 27 -6.84 12.57 -5.68
C VAL A 27 -8.34 12.60 -5.94
N VAL A 28 -9.03 11.46 -5.81
CA VAL A 28 -10.48 11.41 -5.98
C VAL A 28 -11.21 12.27 -4.95
N LEU A 29 -10.82 12.15 -3.68
CA LEU A 29 -11.43 12.94 -2.60
C LEU A 29 -11.20 14.44 -2.80
N VAL A 30 -9.98 14.85 -3.16
CA VAL A 30 -9.63 16.27 -3.35
C VAL A 30 -10.29 16.88 -4.60
N LEU A 31 -10.33 16.15 -5.73
CA LEU A 31 -10.82 16.71 -6.99
C LEU A 31 -12.34 16.61 -7.16
N PHE A 32 -12.97 15.57 -6.61
CA PHE A 32 -14.38 15.29 -6.89
C PHE A 32 -15.29 15.38 -5.65
N VAL A 33 -14.75 15.28 -4.42
CA VAL A 33 -15.55 15.29 -3.19
C VAL A 33 -15.43 16.61 -2.43
N ALA A 34 -14.24 17.18 -2.33
CA ALA A 34 -14.01 18.42 -1.60
C ALA A 34 -14.77 19.61 -2.20
N GLN A 35 -15.52 20.32 -1.37
CA GLN A 35 -16.32 21.49 -1.76
C GLN A 35 -15.61 22.81 -1.45
N ASP A 36 -14.72 22.83 -0.46
CA ASP A 36 -13.95 24.01 -0.07
C ASP A 36 -12.45 23.72 0.14
N ASN A 37 -11.70 24.77 0.52
CA ASN A 37 -10.25 24.67 0.72
C ASN A 37 -9.86 23.92 2.00
N GLU A 38 -10.69 23.96 3.04
CA GLU A 38 -10.43 23.23 4.29
C GLU A 38 -10.57 21.72 4.05
N GLU A 39 -11.61 21.30 3.32
CA GLU A 39 -11.82 19.92 2.92
C GLU A 39 -10.72 19.41 1.99
N ARG A 40 -10.25 20.22 1.02
CA ARG A 40 -9.12 19.85 0.16
C ARG A 40 -7.84 19.61 0.96
N PHE A 41 -7.57 20.47 1.94
CA PHE A 41 -6.44 20.29 2.84
C PHE A 41 -6.58 19.03 3.70
N PHE A 42 -7.77 18.82 4.27
CA PHE A 42 -8.07 17.65 5.09
C PHE A 42 -7.93 16.35 4.28
N TYR A 43 -8.56 16.25 3.11
CA TYR A 43 -8.47 15.08 2.23
C TYR A 43 -7.08 14.89 1.60
N GLY A 44 -6.25 15.93 1.53
CA GLY A 44 -4.86 15.80 1.12
C GLY A 44 -3.99 15.05 2.14
N LEU A 45 -4.27 15.19 3.44
CA LEU A 45 -3.41 14.70 4.52
C LEU A 45 -4.00 13.51 5.28
N MET A 46 -5.28 13.58 5.66
CA MET A 46 -5.90 12.59 6.54
C MET A 46 -6.00 11.20 5.92
N PRO A 47 -6.40 11.02 4.65
CA PRO A 47 -6.43 9.70 4.05
C PRO A 47 -5.03 9.08 3.93
N ALA A 48 -3.99 9.89 3.69
CA ALA A 48 -2.61 9.42 3.68
C ALA A 48 -2.14 8.98 5.09
N ALA A 49 -2.47 9.75 6.12
CA ALA A 49 -2.21 9.39 7.51
C ALA A 49 -2.96 8.11 7.94
N ALA A 50 -4.25 8.02 7.58
CA ALA A 50 -5.08 6.86 7.85
C ALA A 50 -4.54 5.61 7.13
N ALA A 51 -4.09 5.73 5.88
CA ALA A 51 -3.43 4.64 5.17
C ALA A 51 -2.17 4.18 5.93
N TYR A 52 -1.31 5.08 6.38
CA TYR A 52 -0.14 4.69 7.17
C TYR A 52 -0.50 3.93 8.46
N VAL A 53 -1.50 4.40 9.20
CA VAL A 53 -1.99 3.75 10.43
C VAL A 53 -2.61 2.39 10.12
N LEU A 54 -3.41 2.31 9.05
CA LEU A 54 -4.11 1.10 8.61
C LEU A 54 -3.30 0.28 7.61
N ARG A 55 -1.96 0.44 7.61
CA ARG A 55 -1.11 -0.29 6.69
C ARG A 55 -1.30 -1.81 6.87
N PRO A 56 -1.31 -2.58 5.77
CA PRO A 56 -1.49 -4.02 5.88
C PRO A 56 -0.35 -4.62 6.70
N SER A 57 -0.69 -5.52 7.62
CA SER A 57 0.30 -6.29 8.36
C SER A 57 1.14 -7.15 7.42
N ASP A 58 2.39 -7.43 7.81
CA ASP A 58 3.29 -8.32 7.06
C ASP A 58 2.64 -9.68 6.76
N ARG A 59 1.85 -10.21 7.69
CA ARG A 59 1.12 -11.47 7.51
C ARG A 59 0.12 -11.41 6.34
N LEU A 60 -0.57 -10.28 6.17
CA LEU A 60 -1.51 -10.10 5.06
C LEU A 60 -0.76 -9.96 3.73
N LEU A 61 0.31 -9.16 3.72
CA LEU A 61 1.19 -9.01 2.57
C LEU A 61 1.77 -10.35 2.13
N ASP A 62 2.29 -11.15 3.07
CA ASP A 62 2.85 -12.48 2.82
C ASP A 62 1.82 -13.42 2.19
N LYS A 63 0.59 -13.41 2.71
CA LYS A 63 -0.51 -14.21 2.17
C LYS A 63 -0.83 -13.82 0.72
N TYR A 64 -0.85 -12.51 0.41
CA TYR A 64 -1.14 -12.03 -0.94
C TYR A 64 0.01 -12.26 -1.90
N ILE A 65 1.25 -12.04 -1.49
CA ILE A 65 2.44 -12.35 -2.30
C ILE A 65 2.43 -13.83 -2.64
N LEU A 66 2.30 -14.71 -1.65
CA LEU A 66 2.24 -16.16 -1.89
C LEU A 66 1.09 -16.54 -2.84
N LYS A 67 -0.10 -15.95 -2.65
CA LYS A 67 -1.28 -16.24 -3.48
C LYS A 67 -1.09 -15.82 -4.94
N PHE A 68 -0.46 -14.67 -5.19
CA PHE A 68 -0.37 -14.10 -6.53
C PHE A 68 0.94 -14.41 -7.26
N THR A 69 2.01 -14.75 -6.54
CA THR A 69 3.34 -14.98 -7.12
C THR A 69 3.86 -16.40 -6.88
N GLY A 70 3.25 -17.15 -5.96
CA GLY A 70 3.74 -18.46 -5.54
C GLY A 70 4.99 -18.42 -4.65
N VAL A 71 5.52 -17.24 -4.36
CA VAL A 71 6.74 -17.06 -3.57
C VAL A 71 6.38 -16.91 -2.09
N SER A 72 6.97 -17.76 -1.24
CA SER A 72 6.81 -17.67 0.21
C SER A 72 7.90 -16.80 0.84
N ARG A 73 7.61 -16.26 2.02
CA ARG A 73 8.61 -15.57 2.84
C ARG A 73 9.73 -16.55 3.18
N PRO A 74 11.01 -16.19 2.96
CA PRO A 74 12.11 -17.06 3.34
C PRO A 74 12.05 -17.31 4.85
N LYS A 75 12.17 -18.58 5.26
CA LYS A 75 12.43 -18.90 6.68
C LYS A 75 13.72 -18.20 7.08
N SER A 76 13.65 -17.41 8.15
CA SER A 76 14.87 -17.00 8.84
C SER A 76 15.59 -18.28 9.29
N GLU A 77 16.87 -18.42 8.91
CA GLU A 77 17.77 -19.37 9.57
C GLU A 77 17.80 -19.12 11.08
#